data_AF-A0A1B9MC60-F1
#
_entry.id   AF-A0A1B9MC60-F1
#
_cell.length_a   1.000
_cell.length_b   1.000
_cell.length_c   1.000
_cell.angle_alpha   90.00
_cell.angle_beta   90.00
_cell.angle_gamma   90.00
#
_symmetry.space_group_name_H-M   'P 1'
#
loop_
_entity.id
_entity.type
_entity.pdbx_description
1 polymer ?
#
loop_
_entity_poly.entity_id
_entity_poly.type
_entity_poly.pdbx_seq_one_letter_code
_entity_poly.pdbx_strand_id
1 'polypeptide(L)'
;MGENKPLLNVAYHVELDINDFFQWSRNITLGKKHEAYINLIDNNIVFNAKVISCEDKGVLVLSVANDIVFIETSDTCEVGAYVSFFTTPDKVILHPIEL
;
A
#
# COMPACT_ATOMS: atom_id res chain seq x y z
N MET A 1 1.90 16.42 -26.94
CA MET A 1 0.72 15.88 -26.25
C MET A 1 0.78 16.39 -24.83
N GLY A 2 -0.19 17.20 -24.41
CA GLY A 2 -0.16 17.85 -23.09
C GLY A 2 -0.28 16.81 -21.98
N GLU A 3 0.57 16.92 -20.96
CA GLU A 3 0.38 16.22 -19.69
C GLU A 3 -1.01 16.60 -19.16
N ASN A 4 -1.94 15.65 -19.17
CA ASN A 4 -3.23 15.81 -18.50
C ASN A 4 -2.98 15.85 -16.99
N LYS A 5 -2.65 17.03 -16.49
CA LYS A 5 -2.53 17.26 -15.05
C LYS A 5 -3.88 16.96 -14.40
N PRO A 6 -3.90 16.28 -13.24
CA PRO A 6 -5.13 16.05 -12.52
C PRO A 6 -5.82 17.38 -12.21
N LEU A 7 -7.14 17.41 -12.34
CA LEU A 7 -7.95 18.56 -11.96
C LEU A 7 -7.97 18.64 -10.44
N LEU A 8 -7.75 19.86 -9.92
CA LEU A 8 -7.83 20.13 -8.49
C LEU A 8 -9.27 19.89 -8.00
N ASN A 9 -9.40 19.33 -6.80
CA ASN A 9 -10.67 19.04 -6.13
C ASN A 9 -11.59 18.07 -6.89
N VAL A 10 -11.03 17.21 -7.74
CA VAL A 10 -11.77 16.12 -8.41
C VAL A 10 -11.33 14.80 -7.80
N ALA A 11 -12.30 13.93 -7.50
CA ALA A 11 -12.04 12.55 -7.10
C ALA A 11 -11.85 11.69 -8.35
N TYR A 12 -10.84 10.83 -8.33
CA TYR A 12 -10.53 9.89 -9.40
C TYR A 12 -10.63 8.47 -8.86
N HIS A 13 -11.20 7.58 -9.65
CA HIS A 13 -11.02 6.15 -9.44
C HIS A 13 -9.66 5.77 -10.02
N VAL A 14 -8.85 5.10 -9.22
CA VAL A 14 -7.49 4.71 -9.59
C VAL A 14 -7.20 3.29 -9.17
N GLU A 15 -6.39 2.61 -9.98
CA GLU A 15 -5.65 1.43 -9.56
C GLU A 15 -4.30 1.87 -8.98
N LEU A 16 -3.93 1.28 -7.84
CA LEU A 16 -2.70 1.57 -7.10
C LEU A 16 -1.65 0.49 -7.40
N ASP A 17 -0.53 0.89 -7.99
CA ASP A 17 0.65 0.04 -8.17
C ASP A 17 1.79 0.52 -7.27
N ILE A 18 2.49 -0.42 -6.64
CA ILE A 18 3.59 -0.17 -5.70
C ILE A 18 4.80 -0.97 -6.15
N ASN A 19 5.78 -0.29 -6.73
CA ASN A 19 7.03 -0.90 -7.20
C ASN A 19 8.12 -0.83 -6.13
N ASP A 20 7.93 -1.58 -5.04
CA ASP A 20 8.86 -1.64 -3.91
C ASP A 20 8.90 -3.03 -3.26
N PHE A 21 9.99 -3.31 -2.54
CA PHE A 21 10.19 -4.54 -1.78
C PHE A 21 10.31 -4.25 -0.28
N PHE A 22 9.49 -4.91 0.54
CA PHE A 22 9.36 -4.60 1.95
C PHE A 22 10.11 -5.59 2.86
N GLN A 23 11.07 -5.06 3.60
CA GLN A 23 11.85 -5.78 4.58
C GLN A 23 11.33 -5.51 6.00
N TRP A 24 11.08 -6.59 6.72
CA TRP A 24 10.61 -6.53 8.10
C TRP A 24 11.62 -5.81 9.01
N SER A 25 11.09 -5.01 9.94
CA SER A 25 11.86 -4.10 10.81
C SER A 25 12.60 -2.97 10.08
N ARG A 26 12.39 -2.79 8.77
CA ARG A 26 12.95 -1.68 8.00
C ARG A 26 11.86 -0.75 7.47
N ASN A 27 11.05 -1.25 6.53
CA ASN A 27 9.97 -0.52 5.88
C ASN A 27 8.62 -1.23 6.01
N ILE A 28 8.56 -2.33 6.76
CA ILE A 28 7.32 -2.96 7.24
C ILE A 28 7.48 -3.45 8.68
N THR A 29 6.44 -3.28 9.49
CA THR A 29 6.36 -3.69 10.90
C THR A 29 4.94 -4.13 11.27
N LEU A 30 4.78 -4.83 12.39
CA LEU A 30 3.46 -5.09 12.95
C LEU A 30 2.79 -3.77 13.37
N GLY A 31 1.57 -3.57 12.89
CA GLY A 31 0.75 -2.41 13.17
C GLY A 31 0.27 -2.41 14.62
N LYS A 32 0.39 -1.26 15.29
CA LYS A 32 -0.11 -1.08 16.66
C LYS A 32 -1.60 -0.79 16.72
N LYS A 33 -2.19 -0.36 15.60
CA LYS A 33 -3.58 0.05 15.49
C LYS A 33 -4.34 -0.90 14.57
N HIS A 34 -5.54 -1.26 14.99
CA HIS A 34 -6.47 -2.09 14.22
C HIS A 34 -7.38 -1.22 13.32
N GLU A 35 -6.79 -0.27 12.59
CA GLU A 35 -7.50 0.63 11.68
C GLU A 35 -6.75 0.74 10.35
N ALA A 36 -7.44 0.64 9.21
CA ALA A 36 -6.77 0.76 7.92
C ALA A 36 -6.67 2.23 7.48
N TYR A 37 -5.51 2.64 6.96
CA TYR A 37 -5.30 3.99 6.43
C TYR A 37 -4.16 4.07 5.41
N ILE A 38 -4.16 5.16 4.64
CA ILE A 38 -3.07 5.62 3.80
C ILE A 38 -2.83 7.10 4.13
N ASN A 39 -1.60 7.46 4.49
CA ASN A 39 -1.23 8.83 4.85
C ASN A 39 0.08 9.23 4.17
N LEU A 40 0.26 10.52 3.90
CA LEU A 40 1.55 11.10 3.50
C LEU A 40 2.20 11.75 4.73
N ILE A 41 3.32 11.20 5.21
CA ILE A 41 4.03 11.66 6.42
C ILE A 41 5.52 11.77 6.08
N ASP A 42 6.14 12.92 6.32
CA ASP A 42 7.58 13.15 6.07
C ASP A 42 8.04 12.68 4.67
N ASN A 43 7.23 12.97 3.66
CA ASN A 43 7.44 12.56 2.26
C ASN A 43 7.45 11.03 2.01
N ASN A 44 6.89 10.24 2.93
CA ASN A 44 6.60 8.82 2.74
C ASN A 44 5.10 8.59 2.67
N ILE A 45 4.69 7.67 1.81
CA ILE A 45 3.33 7.14 1.81
C ILE A 45 3.32 5.98 2.79
N VAL A 46 2.57 6.14 3.88
CA VAL A 46 2.46 5.20 4.99
C VAL A 46 1.11 4.51 4.92
N PHE A 47 1.15 3.19 4.90
CA PHE A 47 0.00 2.32 4.89
C PHE A 47 -0.12 1.63 6.26
N ASN A 48 -1.35 1.41 6.70
CA ASN A 48 -1.67 0.41 7.71
C ASN A 48 -2.81 -0.45 7.19
N ALA A 49 -2.60 -1.76 7.21
CA ALA A 49 -3.46 -2.71 6.51
C ALA A 49 -3.58 -4.01 7.29
N LYS A 50 -4.68 -4.73 7.09
CA LYS A 50 -4.88 -6.05 7.68
C LYS A 50 -4.36 -7.13 6.74
N VAL A 51 -3.56 -8.06 7.25
CA VAL A 51 -3.10 -9.23 6.48
C VAL A 51 -4.27 -10.21 6.32
N ILE A 52 -4.63 -10.52 5.06
CA ILE A 52 -5.70 -11.47 4.72
C ILE A 52 -5.11 -12.83 4.35
N SER A 53 -4.03 -12.86 3.59
CA SER A 53 -3.30 -14.09 3.27
C SER A 53 -1.80 -13.82 3.09
N CYS A 54 -1.05 -14.91 3.19
CA CYS A 54 0.38 -14.98 2.89
C CYS A 54 0.51 -15.93 1.71
N GLU A 55 1.02 -15.45 0.59
CA GLU A 55 1.27 -16.29 -0.58
C GLU A 55 2.73 -16.77 -0.57
N ASP A 56 2.99 -17.84 -1.33
CA ASP A 56 4.34 -18.36 -1.49
C ASP A 56 5.30 -17.28 -2.03
N LYS A 57 6.57 -17.34 -1.61
CA LYS A 57 7.65 -16.42 -2.03
C LYS A 57 7.54 -14.99 -1.48
N GLY A 58 6.90 -14.81 -0.33
CA GLY A 58 6.97 -13.57 0.43
C GLY A 58 5.95 -12.51 0.01
N VAL A 59 4.91 -12.85 -0.74
CA VAL A 59 3.85 -11.91 -1.11
C VAL A 59 2.78 -11.86 -0.02
N LEU A 60 2.43 -10.66 0.45
CA LEU A 60 1.31 -10.45 1.38
C LEU A 60 0.10 -9.90 0.63
N VAL A 61 -1.07 -10.45 0.96
CA VAL A 61 -2.37 -9.92 0.53
C VAL A 61 -2.97 -9.14 1.67
N LEU A 62 -3.17 -7.85 1.46
CA LEU A 62 -3.55 -6.90 2.48
C LEU A 62 -4.91 -6.27 2.18
N SER A 63 -5.74 -6.09 3.20
CA SER A 63 -6.93 -5.22 3.13
C SER A 63 -6.56 -3.84 3.64
N VAL A 64 -6.73 -2.86 2.76
CA VAL A 64 -6.68 -1.43 3.09
C VAL A 64 -8.11 -0.90 2.94
N ALA A 65 -8.81 -0.74 4.05
CA ALA A 65 -10.25 -0.49 4.07
C ALA A 65 -11.02 -1.54 3.26
N ASN A 66 -11.63 -1.16 2.13
CA ASN A 66 -12.40 -2.08 1.27
C ASN A 66 -11.61 -2.59 0.06
N ASP A 67 -10.37 -2.14 -0.11
CA ASP A 67 -9.51 -2.49 -1.25
C ASP A 67 -8.47 -3.53 -0.86
N ILE A 68 -7.97 -4.24 -1.88
CA ILE A 68 -6.92 -5.26 -1.74
C ILE A 68 -5.62 -4.71 -2.32
N VAL A 69 -4.54 -4.85 -1.58
CA VAL A 69 -3.19 -4.49 -2.00
C VAL A 69 -2.28 -5.71 -1.86
N PHE A 70 -1.47 -5.96 -2.87
CA PHE A 70 -0.43 -6.97 -2.85
C PHE A 70 0.92 -6.29 -2.64
N ILE A 71 1.74 -6.83 -1.73
CA ILE A 71 3.12 -6.36 -1.54
C ILE A 71 4.10 -7.52 -1.49
N GLU A 72 5.31 -7.30 -1.99
CA GLU A 72 6.41 -8.25 -1.88
C GLU A 72 7.21 -8.00 -0.60
N THR A 73 7.51 -9.06 0.17
CA THR A 73 8.15 -8.96 1.49
C THR A 73 9.18 -10.04 1.76
N SER A 74 10.00 -9.85 2.81
CA SER A 74 11.03 -10.80 3.23
C SER A 74 10.52 -11.95 4.14
N ASP A 75 9.50 -12.68 3.68
CA ASP A 75 9.00 -13.98 4.21
C ASP A 75 8.26 -14.04 5.57
N THR A 76 8.29 -13.03 6.45
CA THR A 76 7.48 -13.13 7.69
C THR A 76 6.02 -12.77 7.42
N CYS A 77 5.09 -13.56 7.96
CA CYS A 77 3.66 -13.30 7.80
C CYS A 77 2.85 -13.82 8.99
N GLU A 78 1.83 -13.05 9.38
CA GLU A 78 0.84 -13.43 10.40
C GLU A 78 -0.56 -13.03 9.91
N VAL A 79 -1.36 -14.02 9.50
CA VAL A 79 -2.72 -13.78 8.99
C VAL A 79 -3.61 -13.17 10.09
N GLY A 80 -4.36 -12.14 9.73
CA GLY A 80 -5.27 -11.43 10.64
C GLY A 80 -4.62 -10.29 11.43
N ALA A 81 -3.28 -10.25 11.49
CA ALA A 81 -2.55 -9.13 12.08
C ALA A 81 -2.69 -7.87 11.22
N TYR A 82 -2.46 -6.71 11.84
CA TYR A 82 -2.25 -5.47 11.11
C TYR A 82 -0.76 -5.26 10.87
N VAL A 83 -0.42 -4.68 9.73
CA VAL A 83 0.94 -4.30 9.37
C VAL A 83 0.97 -2.83 8.99
N SER A 84 2.03 -2.14 9.39
CA SER A 84 2.33 -0.80 8.89
C SER A 84 3.59 -0.85 8.05
N PHE A 85 3.47 -0.34 6.82
CA PHE A 85 4.57 -0.28 5.87
C PHE A 85 4.59 1.09 5.19
N PHE A 86 5.75 1.47 4.66
CA PHE A 86 5.89 2.77 4.01
C PHE A 86 6.84 2.69 2.82
N THR A 87 6.57 3.53 1.83
CA THR A 87 7.40 3.71 0.64
C THR A 87 7.45 5.20 0.28
N THR A 88 8.24 5.56 -0.72
CA THR A 88 8.33 6.93 -1.23
C THR A 88 7.37 7.16 -2.41
N PRO A 89 6.89 8.39 -2.64
CA PRO A 89 5.93 8.68 -3.71
C PRO A 89 6.37 8.27 -5.12
N ASP A 90 7.68 8.24 -5.40
CA ASP A 90 8.23 7.80 -6.70
C ASP A 90 8.09 6.29 -6.96
N LYS A 91 7.75 5.50 -5.93
CA LYS A 91 7.48 4.06 -6.04
C LYS A 91 6.00 3.74 -6.24
N VAL A 92 5.13 4.74 -6.13
CA VAL A 92 3.69 4.58 -6.26
C VAL A 92 3.23 5.15 -7.59
N ILE A 93 2.54 4.32 -8.36
CA ILE A 93 1.96 4.69 -9.64
C ILE A 93 0.44 4.58 -9.49
N LEU A 94 -0.26 5.63 -9.92
CA LEU A 94 -1.72 5.68 -9.92
C LEU A 94 -2.21 5.63 -11.36
N HIS A 95 -2.96 4.59 -11.69
CA HIS A 95 -3.55 4.41 -13.02
C HIS A 95 -5.02 4.84 -12.95
N PRO A 96 -5.44 5.93 -13.62
CA PRO A 96 -6.85 6.30 -13.69
C PRO A 96 -7.67 5.18 -14.34
N ILE A 97 -8.82 4.87 -13.75
CA ILE A 97 -9.77 3.90 -14.28
C ILE A 97 -11.15 4.54 -14.47
N GLU A 98 -11.87 4.08 -15.48
CA GLU A 98 -13.30 4.37 -15.66
C GLU A 98 -14.11 3.21 -15.06
N LEU A 99 -15.14 3.53 -14.27
CA LEU A 99 -16.06 2.56 -13.68
C LEU A 99 -17.33 2.40 -14.53
#